data_AF-A0A6P0TAU2-F1
#
_entry.id   AF-A0A6P0TAU2-F1
#
_cell.length_a   1.000
_cell.length_b   1.000
_cell.length_c   1.000
_cell.angle_alpha   90.00
_cell.angle_beta   90.00
_cell.angle_gamma   90.00
#
_symmetry.space_group_name_H-M   'P 1'
#
loop_
_entity.id
_entity.type
_entity.pdbx_description
1 polymer ?
#
loop_
_entity_poly.entity_id
_entity_poly.type
_entity_poly.pdbx_seq_one_letter_code
_entity_poly.pdbx_strand_id
1 'polypeptide(L)'
;MDLEELLSPRILKNCWQLYLDQHHKNAAREAIIQVELALKEKKIVKDKKFGRDLISNLFTANNKYVKLHVPLGEDLQDDAKALFKGTFAYYRNYSQFLETIQCDC
;
A
#
# COMPACT_ATOMS: atom_id res chain seq x y z
N MET A 1 14.59 17.53 -1.69
CA MET A 1 13.67 16.68 -0.90
C MET A 1 14.29 15.32 -0.89
N ASP A 2 14.71 14.84 0.28
CA ASP A 2 15.39 13.55 0.39
C ASP A 2 14.35 12.43 0.57
N LEU A 3 14.37 11.45 -0.34
CA LEU A 3 13.45 10.31 -0.29
C LEU A 3 13.75 9.41 0.90
N GLU A 4 15.00 9.38 1.37
CA GLU A 4 15.42 8.59 2.52
C GLU A 4 14.79 9.11 3.83
N GLU A 5 14.51 10.40 3.90
CA GLU A 5 13.86 11.04 5.04
C GLU A 5 12.34 10.87 5.05
N LEU A 6 11.73 10.72 3.86
CA LEU A 6 10.28 10.64 3.70
C LEU A 6 9.72 9.22 3.72
N LEU A 7 10.52 8.24 3.27
CA LEU A 7 10.06 6.87 3.11
C LEU A 7 10.38 6.04 4.36
N SER A 8 9.47 5.13 4.70
CA SER A 8 9.77 4.19 5.78
C SER A 8 10.99 3.33 5.42
N PRO A 9 11.84 2.95 6.40
CA PRO A 9 13.03 2.12 6.15
C PRO A 9 12.73 0.81 5.42
N ARG A 10 11.54 0.23 5.63
CA ARG A 10 11.08 -0.96 4.91
C ARG A 10 10.92 -0.71 3.41
N ILE A 11 10.38 0.43 3.03
CA ILE A 11 10.18 0.80 1.63
C ILE A 11 11.52 1.07 0.97
N LEU A 12 12.41 1.83 1.63
CA LEU A 12 13.77 2.06 1.15
C LEU A 12 14.50 0.73 0.92
N LYS A 13 14.52 -0.15 1.93
CA LYS A 13 15.20 -1.45 1.83
C LYS A 13 14.78 -2.28 0.61
N ASN A 14 13.49 -2.28 0.25
CA ASN A 14 12.97 -3.16 -0.80
C ASN A 14 12.84 -2.46 -2.16
N CYS A 15 12.74 -1.12 -2.20
CA CYS A 15 12.44 -0.38 -3.42
C CYS A 15 13.61 0.48 -3.92
N TRP A 16 14.63 0.73 -3.09
CA TRP A 16 15.68 1.69 -3.42
C TRP A 16 16.49 1.30 -4.65
N GLN A 17 16.91 0.03 -4.74
CA GLN A 17 17.64 -0.43 -5.93
C GLN A 17 16.80 -0.36 -7.19
N LEU A 18 15.53 -0.80 -7.13
CA LEU A 18 14.60 -0.66 -8.26
C LEU A 18 14.42 0.80 -8.69
N TYR A 19 14.49 1.74 -7.75
CA TYR A 19 14.42 3.16 -8.06
C TYR A 19 15.70 3.67 -8.73
N LEU A 20 16.88 3.32 -8.20
CA LEU A 20 18.18 3.70 -8.76
C LEU A 20 18.40 3.13 -10.16
N ASP A 21 17.96 1.89 -10.39
CA ASP A 21 18.02 1.20 -11.69
C ASP A 21 16.94 1.69 -12.68
N GLN A 22 16.23 2.77 -12.37
CA GLN A 22 15.15 3.36 -13.18
C GLN A 22 13.94 2.44 -13.44
N HIS A 23 13.81 1.36 -12.66
CA HIS A 23 12.65 0.46 -12.65
C HIS A 23 11.51 1.03 -11.78
N HIS A 24 11.14 2.29 -12.00
CA HIS A 24 10.19 3.03 -11.14
C HIS A 24 8.83 2.34 -10.98
N LYS A 25 8.34 1.67 -12.04
CA LYS A 25 7.08 0.91 -11.98
C LYS A 25 7.18 -0.27 -11.01
N ASN A 26 8.29 -0.99 -11.05
CA ASN A 26 8.54 -2.13 -10.17
C ASN A 26 8.76 -1.65 -8.74
N ALA A 27 9.49 -0.55 -8.55
CA ALA A 27 9.67 0.09 -7.25
C ALA A 27 8.33 0.51 -6.62
N ALA A 28 7.43 1.12 -7.40
CA ALA A 28 6.11 1.52 -6.93
C ALA A 28 5.23 0.31 -6.57
N ARG A 29 5.26 -0.76 -7.39
CA ARG A 29 4.56 -2.01 -7.11
C ARG A 29 5.06 -2.65 -5.81
N GLU A 30 6.37 -2.76 -5.66
CA GLU A 30 7.01 -3.34 -4.48
C GLU A 30 6.67 -2.52 -3.22
N ALA A 31 6.66 -1.19 -3.31
CA ALA A 31 6.29 -0.32 -2.21
C ALA A 31 4.86 -0.63 -1.70
N ILE A 32 3.89 -0.77 -2.60
CA ILE A 32 2.50 -1.12 -2.24
C ILE A 32 2.42 -2.50 -1.59
N ILE A 33 3.14 -3.49 -2.12
CA ILE A 33 3.20 -4.85 -1.55
C ILE A 33 3.75 -4.80 -0.12
N GLN A 34 4.82 -4.05 0.12
CA GLN A 34 5.44 -3.94 1.44
C GLN A 34 4.52 -3.22 2.45
N VAL A 35 3.76 -2.21 2.02
CA VAL A 35 2.72 -1.61 2.89
C VAL A 35 1.64 -2.65 3.21
N GLU A 36 1.23 -3.47 2.24
CA GLU A 36 0.23 -4.51 2.46
C GLU A 36 0.70 -5.57 3.46
N LEU A 37 1.94 -6.04 3.33
CA LEU A 37 2.55 -7.00 4.25
C LEU A 37 2.65 -6.44 5.66
N ALA A 38 3.11 -5.20 5.81
CA ALA A 38 3.21 -4.55 7.12
C ALA A 38 1.83 -4.42 7.80
N LEU A 39 0.77 -4.15 7.03
CA LEU A 39 -0.60 -4.11 7.56
C LEU A 39 -1.09 -5.49 8.00
N LYS A 40 -0.76 -6.56 7.26
CA LYS A 40 -1.11 -7.95 7.63
C LYS A 40 -0.39 -8.40 8.90
N GLU A 41 0.92 -8.12 8.99
CA GLU A 41 1.77 -8.41 10.15
C GLU A 41 1.23 -7.74 11.42
N LYS A 42 0.83 -6.46 11.33
CA LYS A 42 0.30 -5.71 12.49
C LYS A 42 -1.02 -6.22 13.04
N LYS A 43 -1.77 -7.01 12.29
CA LYS A 43 -3.19 -7.25 12.59
C LYS A 43 -3.58 -8.70 12.84
N ILE A 44 -2.66 -9.67 12.76
CA ILE A 44 -2.99 -11.10 12.85
C ILE A 44 -4.23 -11.41 11.99
N VAL A 45 -4.35 -10.77 10.81
CA VAL A 45 -5.46 -11.06 9.91
C VAL A 45 -5.12 -12.40 9.28
N LYS A 46 -5.74 -13.48 9.79
CA LYS A 46 -5.61 -14.82 9.20
C LYS A 46 -6.23 -14.91 7.79
N ASP A 47 -7.00 -13.91 7.38
CA ASP A 47 -7.67 -13.89 6.08
C ASP A 47 -6.69 -13.63 4.93
N LYS A 48 -6.85 -14.42 3.86
CA LYS A 48 -6.21 -14.25 2.54
C LYS A 48 -6.75 -13.02 1.77
N LYS A 49 -6.98 -11.90 2.45
CA LYS A 49 -7.51 -10.66 1.83
C LYS A 49 -6.39 -9.78 1.33
N PHE A 50 -6.66 -9.05 0.25
CA PHE A 50 -5.68 -8.23 -0.47
C PHE A 50 -6.34 -6.95 -0.98
N GLY A 51 -5.55 -5.91 -1.25
CA GLY A 51 -6.03 -4.66 -1.84
C GLY A 51 -7.21 -4.02 -1.09
N ARG A 52 -8.24 -3.59 -1.83
CA ARG A 52 -9.43 -2.91 -1.29
C ARG A 52 -10.10 -3.66 -0.14
N ASP A 53 -10.21 -4.99 -0.24
CA ASP A 53 -10.91 -5.80 0.76
C ASP A 53 -10.13 -5.89 2.07
N LEU A 54 -8.79 -5.92 1.99
CA LEU A 54 -7.93 -5.82 3.15
C LEU A 54 -8.13 -4.47 3.84
N ILE A 55 -8.06 -3.36 3.10
CA ILE A 55 -8.25 -2.01 3.64
C ILE A 55 -9.64 -1.85 4.25
N SER A 56 -10.69 -2.33 3.58
CA SER A 56 -12.06 -2.29 4.11
C SER A 56 -12.18 -3.03 5.44
N ASN A 57 -11.64 -4.25 5.52
CA ASN A 57 -11.63 -5.01 6.76
C ASN A 57 -10.80 -4.34 7.86
N LEU A 58 -9.66 -3.76 7.50
CA LEU A 58 -8.76 -3.14 8.47
C LEU A 58 -9.35 -1.88 9.09
N PHE A 59 -10.09 -1.08 8.34
CA PHE A 59 -10.52 0.25 8.80
C PHE A 59 -12.04 0.39 9.03
N THR A 60 -12.84 -0.64 8.71
CA THR A 60 -14.31 -0.57 8.80
C THR A 60 -14.89 -1.58 9.82
N ALA A 61 -14.19 -2.67 10.17
CA ALA A 61 -14.71 -3.66 11.10
C ALA A 61 -14.42 -3.29 12.57
N ASN A 62 -15.47 -2.94 13.32
CA ASN A 62 -15.58 -2.93 14.79
C ASN A 62 -14.37 -2.44 15.59
N ASN A 63 -14.23 -1.12 15.79
CA ASN A 63 -13.61 -0.39 16.94
C ASN A 63 -12.34 -0.93 17.66
N LYS A 64 -11.65 -1.95 17.17
CA LYS A 64 -10.47 -2.60 17.79
C LYS A 64 -9.28 -2.72 16.84
N TYR A 65 -9.27 -1.97 15.76
CA TYR A 65 -8.54 -2.34 14.56
C TYR A 65 -7.89 -1.12 13.89
N VAL A 66 -6.56 -0.97 14.07
CA VAL A 66 -5.62 0.03 13.49
C VAL A 66 -6.28 1.34 13.03
N LYS A 67 -6.18 2.38 13.87
CA LYS A 67 -6.39 3.76 13.41
C LYS A 67 -5.19 4.18 12.56
N LEU A 68 -5.45 4.76 11.39
CA LEU A 68 -4.41 5.54 10.69
C LEU A 68 -3.98 6.67 11.63
N HIS A 69 -2.68 6.87 11.80
CA HIS A 69 -2.24 8.09 12.44
C HIS A 69 -2.39 9.21 11.41
N VAL A 70 -3.48 9.97 11.52
CA VAL A 70 -3.76 11.11 10.65
C VAL A 70 -3.24 12.35 11.37
N PRO A 71 -2.16 12.98 10.88
CA PRO A 71 -1.52 14.11 11.59
C PRO A 71 -2.43 15.33 11.76
N LEU A 72 -3.52 15.38 10.99
CA LEU A 72 -4.38 16.55 10.83
C LEU A 72 -5.76 16.42 11.52
N GLY A 73 -5.99 15.36 12.30
CA GLY A 73 -7.21 15.21 13.11
C GLY A 73 -8.02 13.94 12.81
N GLU A 74 -8.88 13.54 13.75
CA GLU A 74 -9.75 12.36 13.60
C GLU A 74 -10.80 12.55 12.50
N ASP A 75 -11.17 13.80 12.21
CA ASP A 75 -12.14 14.22 11.20
C ASP A 75 -11.73 13.78 9.79
N LEU A 76 -10.42 13.65 9.57
CA LEU A 76 -9.83 13.24 8.29
C LEU A 76 -9.58 11.72 8.19
N GLN A 77 -10.06 10.93 9.17
CA GLN A 77 -9.94 9.48 9.11
C GLN A 77 -10.64 8.90 7.90
N ASP A 78 -11.85 9.33 7.60
CA ASP A 78 -12.65 8.72 6.54
C ASP A 78 -12.08 9.07 5.16
N ASP A 79 -11.53 10.28 4.99
CA ASP A 79 -10.79 10.68 3.80
C ASP A 79 -9.48 9.88 3.65
N ALA A 80 -8.73 9.70 4.73
CA ALA A 80 -7.52 8.88 4.71
C ALA A 80 -7.85 7.43 4.35
N LYS A 81 -8.94 6.85 4.87
CA LYS A 81 -9.42 5.52 4.49
C LYS A 81 -9.82 5.46 3.03
N ALA A 82 -10.52 6.47 2.51
CA ALA A 82 -10.94 6.55 1.12
C ALA A 82 -9.73 6.61 0.18
N LEU A 83 -8.73 7.42 0.53
CA LEU A 83 -7.46 7.51 -0.19
C LEU A 83 -6.75 6.15 -0.24
N PHE A 84 -6.56 5.49 0.92
CA PHE A 84 -5.94 4.16 0.97
C PHE A 84 -6.75 3.13 0.16
N LYS A 85 -8.08 3.12 0.25
CA LYS A 85 -8.92 2.22 -0.56
C LYS A 85 -8.70 2.46 -2.06
N GLY A 86 -8.67 3.73 -2.48
CA GLY A 86 -8.44 4.13 -3.87
C GLY A 86 -7.06 3.73 -4.37
N THR A 87 -6.00 4.06 -3.62
CA THR A 87 -4.61 3.73 -3.98
C THR A 87 -4.40 2.23 -4.15
N PHE A 88 -4.88 1.42 -3.20
CA PHE A 88 -4.75 -0.04 -3.27
C PHE A 88 -5.59 -0.66 -4.39
N ALA A 89 -6.78 -0.12 -4.68
CA ALA A 89 -7.59 -0.57 -5.81
C ALA A 89 -6.93 -0.23 -7.15
N TYR A 90 -6.44 1.00 -7.29
CA TYR A 90 -5.77 1.49 -8.50
C TYR A 90 -4.51 0.68 -8.80
N TYR A 91 -3.58 0.55 -7.85
CA TYR A 91 -2.32 -0.14 -8.10
C TYR A 91 -2.52 -1.63 -8.39
N ARG A 92 -3.48 -2.30 -7.75
CA ARG A 92 -3.75 -3.70 -8.04
C ARG A 92 -4.31 -3.90 -9.46
N ASN A 93 -5.27 -3.06 -9.85
CA ASN A 93 -5.88 -3.16 -11.19
C ASN A 93 -4.90 -2.73 -12.28
N TYR A 94 -4.11 -1.69 -12.03
CA TYR A 94 -3.11 -1.19 -12.98
C TYR A 94 -1.93 -2.15 -13.13
N SER A 95 -1.44 -2.76 -12.05
CA SER A 95 -0.40 -3.80 -12.14
C SER A 95 -0.87 -5.07 -12.85
N GLN A 96 -2.13 -5.50 -12.66
CA GLN A 96 -2.71 -6.62 -13.42
C GLN A 96 -2.83 -6.31 -14.91
N PHE A 97 -3.27 -5.10 -15.26
CA PHE A 97 -3.40 -4.69 -16.66
C PHE A 97 -2.03 -4.65 -17.37
N LEU A 98 -0.96 -4.24 -16.68
CA LEU A 98 0.39 -4.19 -17.25
C LEU A 98 1.06 -5.57 -17.42
N GLU A 99 0.78 -6.54 -16.55
CA GLU A 99 1.22 -7.94 -16.76
C GLU A 99 0.58 -8.56 -18.01
N THR A 100 -0.65 -8.15 -18.34
CA THR A 100 -1.35 -8.63 -19.53
C THR A 100 -0.69 -8.12 -20.81
N ILE A 101 -0.20 -6.87 -20.82
CA ILE A 101 0.47 -6.27 -21.99
C ILE A 101 1.90 -6.82 -22.19
N GLN A 102 2.59 -7.24 -21.13
CA GLN A 102 3.95 -7.80 -21.23
C GLN A 102 4.00 -9.25 -21.76
N CYS A 103 2.88 -9.98 -21.77
CA CYS A 103 2.80 -11.33 -22.33
C CYS A 103 2.40 -11.38 -23.81
N ASP A 104 2.00 -10.25 -24.41
CA ASP A 104 1.54 -10.15 -25.80
C ASP A 104 2.62 -9.60 -26.77
N CYS A 105 3.92 -9.74 -26.43
CA CYS A 105 5.05 -9.31 -27.28
C CYS A 105 6.07 -10.43 -27.47
#